data_AF-A0A0F2RZ06-F1
#
_entry.id   AF-A0A0F2RZ06-F1
#
_cell.length_a   1.000
_cell.length_b   1.000
_cell.length_c   1.000
_cell.angle_alpha   90.00
_cell.angle_beta   90.00
_cell.angle_gamma   90.00
#
_symmetry.space_group_name_H-M   'P 1'
#
loop_
_entity.id
_entity.type
_entity.pdbx_description
1 polymer ?
#
loop_
_entity_poly.entity_id
_entity_poly.type
_entity_poly.pdbx_seq_one_letter_code
_entity_poly.pdbx_strand_id
1 'polypeptide(L)'
;MHDPVYEEAYSGHTIKIFHDPDPESPREWSNLGTLICWHRRYRLGDSHLFESPEAFLRDLAGVSDQSDLSMDQLRERAERKAIILPVFLYDHSGLAMNTIAFHCPWDSGQVGYVYVTFEAVRTEFRVKRGTKTLREKVEDILRAEIVSYDAYLAGRVYGYVIKRDGKEVDACWGFFGDYELDHLILPEGRRAVAEEQGASPPPS
;
A
#
# COMPACT_ATOMS: atom_id res chain seq x y z
N MET A 1 25.72 -0.59 -10.39
CA MET A 1 25.03 0.29 -9.43
C MET A 1 24.46 1.42 -10.26
N HIS A 2 23.13 1.60 -10.24
CA HIS A 2 22.49 2.69 -10.98
C HIS A 2 22.90 4.05 -10.41
N ASP A 3 22.74 5.10 -11.21
CA ASP A 3 22.97 6.46 -10.72
C ASP A 3 21.98 6.78 -9.58
N PRO A 4 22.42 7.49 -8.53
CA PRO A 4 21.52 7.89 -7.46
C PRO A 4 20.45 8.83 -8.02
N VAL A 5 19.21 8.66 -7.56
CA VAL A 5 18.12 9.61 -7.85
C VAL A 5 18.30 10.91 -7.07
N TYR A 6 19.03 10.85 -5.95
CA TYR A 6 19.33 11.99 -5.11
C TYR A 6 20.66 11.80 -4.38
N GLU A 7 21.40 12.90 -4.18
CA GLU A 7 22.66 12.92 -3.42
C GLU A 7 22.80 14.23 -2.64
N GLU A 8 23.17 14.14 -1.36
CA GLU A 8 23.52 15.30 -0.54
C GLU A 8 24.77 15.07 0.31
N ALA A 9 25.48 16.16 0.62
CA ALA A 9 26.48 16.18 1.66
C ALA A 9 25.84 16.64 2.98
N TYR A 10 25.95 15.82 4.03
CA TYR A 10 25.31 16.07 5.33
C TYR A 10 26.25 15.69 6.48
N SER A 11 26.58 16.63 7.36
CA SER A 11 27.42 16.40 8.55
C SER A 11 28.72 15.60 8.30
N GLY A 12 29.43 15.91 7.22
CA GLY A 12 30.67 15.22 6.83
C GLY A 12 30.48 13.86 6.15
N HIS A 13 29.23 13.50 5.85
CA HIS A 13 28.85 12.30 5.11
C HIS A 13 28.27 12.66 3.74
N THR A 14 28.19 11.67 2.86
CA THR A 14 27.42 11.72 1.62
C THR A 14 26.26 10.73 1.74
N ILE A 15 25.03 11.22 1.63
CA ILE A 15 23.83 10.40 1.58
C ILE A 15 23.42 10.30 0.10
N LYS A 16 23.27 9.08 -0.41
CA LYS A 16 22.78 8.81 -1.76
C LYS A 16 21.49 8.00 -1.67
N ILE A 17 20.49 8.34 -2.48
CA ILE A 17 19.25 7.57 -2.62
C ILE A 17 19.25 6.87 -3.97
N PHE A 18 18.84 5.62 -3.98
CA PHE A 18 18.71 4.79 -5.16
C PHE A 18 17.31 4.19 -5.22
N HIS A 19 16.83 3.88 -6.42
CA HIS A 19 15.76 2.92 -6.55
C HIS A 19 16.20 1.58 -5.96
N ASP A 20 15.30 0.94 -5.24
CA ASP A 20 15.50 -0.42 -4.76
C ASP A 20 15.57 -1.36 -5.97
N PRO A 21 16.68 -2.10 -6.17
CA PRO A 21 16.83 -3.00 -7.30
C PRO A 21 16.01 -4.30 -7.15
N ASP A 22 15.57 -4.64 -5.94
CA ASP A 22 14.84 -5.87 -5.64
C ASP A 22 13.74 -5.61 -4.58
N PRO A 23 12.73 -4.76 -4.90
CA PRO A 23 11.71 -4.40 -3.93
C PRO A 23 10.78 -5.58 -3.64
N GLU A 24 10.62 -5.90 -2.35
CA GLU A 24 9.58 -6.83 -1.90
C GLU A 24 8.19 -6.25 -2.20
N SER A 25 7.25 -7.11 -2.64
CA SER A 25 5.87 -6.63 -2.78
C SER A 25 5.24 -6.42 -1.41
N PRO A 26 4.59 -5.27 -1.14
CA PRO A 26 3.93 -5.05 0.14
C PRO A 26 2.73 -5.98 0.36
N ARG A 27 2.31 -6.76 -0.64
CA ARG A 27 1.30 -7.82 -0.49
C ARG A 27 1.84 -9.10 0.13
N GLU A 28 3.16 -9.28 0.21
CA GLU A 28 3.79 -10.39 0.95
C GLU A 28 3.90 -10.09 2.46
N TRP A 29 3.56 -8.87 2.88
CA TRP A 29 3.57 -8.46 4.29
C TRP A 29 2.33 -8.95 5.07
N SER A 30 2.39 -8.77 6.39
CA SER A 30 1.25 -9.00 7.28
C SER A 30 0.23 -7.86 7.19
N ASN A 31 -0.58 -7.86 6.14
CA ASN A 31 -1.65 -6.90 5.91
C ASN A 31 -2.93 -7.24 6.68
N LEU A 32 -3.71 -6.20 7.03
CA LEU A 32 -5.06 -6.36 7.57
C LEU A 32 -6.06 -6.64 6.45
N GLY A 33 -5.91 -5.92 5.32
CA GLY A 33 -6.77 -6.01 4.16
C GLY A 33 -6.42 -7.18 3.24
N THR A 34 -7.45 -7.74 2.62
CA THR A 34 -7.31 -8.60 1.44
C THR A 34 -7.64 -7.78 0.20
N LEU A 35 -6.69 -7.64 -0.71
CA LEU A 35 -6.84 -6.93 -1.97
C LEU A 35 -7.14 -7.95 -3.08
N ILE A 36 -8.34 -7.91 -3.64
CA ILE A 36 -8.74 -8.79 -4.75
C ILE A 36 -8.99 -7.97 -6.00
N CYS A 37 -8.45 -8.40 -7.14
CA CYS A 37 -8.48 -7.64 -8.38
C CYS A 37 -8.75 -8.51 -9.61
N TRP A 38 -9.55 -7.97 -10.52
CA TRP A 38 -9.82 -8.51 -11.84
C TRP A 38 -9.25 -7.55 -12.88
N HIS A 39 -8.07 -7.87 -13.42
CA HIS A 39 -7.46 -7.09 -14.48
C HIS A 39 -6.88 -7.98 -15.58
N ARG A 40 -7.11 -7.58 -16.84
CA ARG A 40 -6.73 -8.38 -18.02
C ARG A 40 -5.22 -8.39 -18.31
N ARG A 41 -4.51 -7.30 -17.97
CA ARG A 41 -3.09 -7.12 -18.31
C ARG A 41 -2.15 -7.42 -17.15
N TYR A 42 -2.63 -7.26 -15.92
CA TYR A 42 -1.80 -7.28 -14.72
C TYR A 42 -2.37 -8.27 -13.72
N ARG A 43 -1.49 -9.01 -13.06
CA ARG A 43 -1.85 -9.74 -11.85
C ARG A 43 -1.66 -8.79 -10.67
N LEU A 44 -2.77 -8.39 -10.08
CA LEU A 44 -2.82 -7.37 -9.03
C LEU A 44 -3.41 -7.98 -7.77
N GLY A 45 -2.96 -7.49 -6.62
CA GLY A 45 -3.47 -7.92 -5.32
C GLY A 45 -3.12 -9.35 -4.95
N ASP A 46 -3.88 -9.87 -4.00
CA ASP A 46 -3.79 -11.22 -3.48
C ASP A 46 -4.44 -12.22 -4.43
N SER A 47 -3.91 -13.45 -4.42
CA SER A 47 -4.50 -14.54 -5.20
C SER A 47 -5.89 -14.91 -4.66
N HIS A 48 -6.86 -15.06 -5.56
CA HIS A 48 -8.22 -15.49 -5.22
C HIS A 48 -8.83 -16.37 -6.32
N LEU A 49 -9.93 -17.04 -5.98
CA LEU A 49 -10.66 -17.95 -6.89
C LEU A 49 -11.95 -17.36 -7.45
N PHE A 50 -12.32 -16.14 -7.05
CA PHE A 50 -13.53 -15.48 -7.54
C PHE A 50 -13.41 -15.12 -9.03
N GLU A 51 -14.31 -15.66 -9.85
CA GLU A 51 -14.32 -15.44 -11.30
C GLU A 51 -14.70 -14.01 -11.68
N SER A 52 -15.46 -13.32 -10.83
CA SER A 52 -15.94 -11.96 -11.10
C SER A 52 -16.16 -11.17 -9.79
N PRO A 53 -16.25 -9.82 -9.88
CA PRO A 53 -16.67 -8.98 -8.77
C PRO A 53 -18.00 -9.40 -8.15
N GLU A 54 -18.95 -9.86 -8.98
CA GLU A 54 -20.26 -10.33 -8.51
C GLU A 54 -20.11 -11.60 -7.67
N ALA A 55 -19.33 -12.59 -8.14
CA ALA A 55 -19.12 -13.85 -7.42
C ALA A 55 -18.52 -13.60 -6.03
N PHE A 56 -17.54 -12.68 -5.93
CA PHE A 56 -17.00 -12.24 -4.66
C PHE A 56 -18.07 -11.62 -3.74
N LEU A 57 -18.86 -10.67 -4.25
CA LEU A 57 -19.88 -10.01 -3.43
C LEU A 57 -20.98 -10.99 -2.99
N ARG A 58 -21.36 -11.97 -3.83
CA ARG A 58 -22.30 -13.04 -3.45
C ARG A 58 -21.77 -13.89 -2.31
N ASP A 59 -20.53 -14.36 -2.41
CA ASP A 59 -19.86 -15.13 -1.38
C ASP A 59 -19.81 -14.36 -0.05
N LEU A 60 -19.31 -13.13 -0.09
CA LEU A 60 -19.19 -12.29 1.09
C LEU A 60 -20.57 -11.96 1.70
N ALA A 61 -21.57 -11.67 0.87
CA ALA A 61 -22.96 -11.46 1.29
C ALA A 61 -23.62 -12.74 1.83
N GLY A 62 -23.06 -13.94 1.55
CA GLY A 62 -23.64 -15.24 1.90
C GLY A 62 -24.97 -15.48 1.19
N VAL A 63 -25.02 -15.16 -0.10
CA VAL A 63 -26.20 -15.28 -0.94
C VAL A 63 -25.95 -16.35 -2.00
N SER A 64 -26.95 -17.19 -2.29
CA SER A 64 -26.83 -18.22 -3.33
C SER A 64 -26.85 -17.61 -4.75
N ASP A 65 -26.28 -18.35 -5.71
CA ASP A 65 -26.24 -17.95 -7.12
C ASP A 65 -27.62 -17.78 -7.76
N GLN A 66 -28.64 -18.42 -7.21
CA GLN A 66 -30.03 -18.35 -7.68
C GLN A 66 -30.76 -17.06 -7.28
N SER A 67 -30.12 -16.19 -6.50
CA SER A 67 -30.74 -14.94 -6.05
C SER A 67 -30.65 -13.85 -7.12
N ASP A 68 -31.78 -13.18 -7.39
CA ASP A 68 -31.91 -12.07 -8.36
C ASP A 68 -31.51 -10.70 -7.77
N LEU A 69 -30.55 -10.66 -6.84
CA LEU A 69 -30.12 -9.40 -6.25
C LEU A 69 -29.27 -8.61 -7.24
N SER A 70 -29.48 -7.30 -7.29
CA SER A 70 -28.58 -6.41 -8.02
C SER A 70 -27.20 -6.33 -7.37
N MET A 71 -26.20 -5.87 -8.12
CA MET A 71 -24.84 -5.60 -7.61
C MET A 71 -24.86 -4.69 -6.37
N ASP A 72 -25.71 -3.66 -6.36
CA ASP A 72 -25.84 -2.75 -5.23
C ASP A 72 -26.39 -3.45 -3.98
N GLN A 73 -27.39 -4.32 -4.16
CA GLN A 73 -27.97 -5.09 -3.06
C GLN A 73 -26.99 -6.14 -2.51
N LEU A 74 -26.20 -6.77 -3.38
CA LEU A 74 -25.13 -7.68 -2.97
C LEU A 74 -24.08 -6.93 -2.17
N ARG A 75 -23.63 -5.77 -2.67
CA ARG A 75 -22.68 -4.91 -1.98
C ARG A 75 -23.18 -4.45 -0.62
N GLU A 76 -24.42 -3.96 -0.52
CA GLU A 76 -25.00 -3.52 0.75
C GLU A 76 -25.01 -4.67 1.78
N ARG A 77 -25.31 -5.90 1.35
CA ARG A 77 -25.26 -7.07 2.24
C ARG A 77 -23.83 -7.46 2.61
N ALA A 78 -22.89 -7.38 1.69
CA ALA A 78 -21.48 -7.65 1.95
C ALA A 78 -20.90 -6.63 2.97
N GLU A 79 -21.28 -5.35 2.86
CA GLU A 79 -20.87 -4.27 3.77
C GLU A 79 -21.44 -4.44 5.21
N ARG A 80 -22.45 -5.29 5.41
CA ARG A 80 -22.92 -5.69 6.75
C ARG A 80 -22.02 -6.74 7.41
N LYS A 81 -21.11 -7.34 6.66
CA LYS A 81 -20.18 -8.39 7.12
C LYS A 81 -18.71 -7.97 7.05
N ALA A 82 -18.39 -6.95 6.26
CA ALA A 82 -17.04 -6.49 6.03
C ALA A 82 -16.97 -4.96 5.83
N ILE A 83 -15.76 -4.42 5.99
CA ILE A 83 -15.40 -3.10 5.48
C ILE A 83 -14.81 -3.35 4.09
N ILE A 84 -15.35 -2.68 3.07
CA ILE A 84 -15.01 -2.90 1.66
C ILE A 84 -14.77 -1.54 1.01
N LEU A 85 -13.60 -1.35 0.40
CA LEU A 85 -13.29 -0.16 -0.40
C LEU A 85 -13.09 -0.58 -1.86
N PRO A 86 -13.68 0.13 -2.83
CA PRO A 86 -13.38 -0.09 -4.24
C PRO A 86 -11.92 0.29 -4.52
N VAL A 87 -11.29 -0.42 -5.45
CA VAL A 87 -9.92 -0.14 -5.89
C VAL A 87 -9.91 0.16 -7.37
N PHE A 88 -9.30 1.27 -7.74
CA PHE A 88 -9.20 1.76 -9.10
C PHE A 88 -7.75 1.73 -9.57
N LEU A 89 -7.57 1.45 -10.86
CA LEU A 89 -6.27 1.50 -11.52
C LEU A 89 -6.33 2.55 -12.63
N TYR A 90 -5.24 3.29 -12.78
CA TYR A 90 -4.92 4.14 -13.92
C TYR A 90 -3.68 3.58 -14.63
N ASP A 91 -3.77 3.38 -15.94
CA ASP A 91 -2.74 2.76 -16.78
C ASP A 91 -2.39 3.70 -17.95
N HIS A 92 -1.43 4.61 -17.73
CA HIS A 92 -0.97 5.57 -18.74
C HIS A 92 0.50 5.97 -18.54
N SER A 93 1.42 5.26 -19.20
CA SER A 93 2.89 5.42 -19.05
C SER A 93 3.46 5.04 -17.67
N GLY A 94 2.61 4.50 -16.81
CA GLY A 94 2.89 4.05 -15.46
C GLY A 94 1.58 3.56 -14.83
N LEU A 95 1.69 2.79 -13.75
CA LEU A 95 0.53 2.35 -12.98
C LEU A 95 0.30 3.28 -11.80
N ALA A 96 -0.95 3.65 -11.58
CA ALA A 96 -1.39 4.26 -10.34
C ALA A 96 -2.64 3.56 -9.82
N MET A 97 -2.71 3.33 -8.51
CA MET A 97 -3.79 2.65 -7.83
C MET A 97 -4.27 3.46 -6.63
N ASN A 98 -5.58 3.50 -6.41
CA ASN A 98 -6.14 4.16 -5.24
C ASN A 98 -7.53 3.58 -4.88
N THR A 99 -8.12 4.12 -3.82
CA THR A 99 -9.47 3.80 -3.37
C THR A 99 -10.51 4.87 -3.74
N ILE A 100 -10.14 5.79 -4.64
CA ILE A 100 -10.95 6.94 -5.05
C ILE A 100 -10.83 7.09 -6.57
N ALA A 101 -11.93 6.87 -7.30
CA ALA A 101 -11.94 6.88 -8.76
C ALA A 101 -11.13 8.03 -9.40
N PHE A 102 -10.44 7.73 -10.50
CA PHE A 102 -9.73 8.75 -11.28
C PHE A 102 -10.69 9.52 -12.20
N HIS A 103 -10.32 10.76 -12.50
CA HIS A 103 -11.02 11.58 -13.48
C HIS A 103 -10.50 11.32 -14.91
N CYS A 104 -10.40 10.06 -15.33
CA CYS A 104 -10.05 9.68 -16.71
C CYS A 104 -10.84 8.44 -17.16
N PRO A 105 -11.84 8.57 -18.04
CA PRO A 105 -12.71 7.44 -18.39
C PRO A 105 -12.07 6.41 -19.33
N TRP A 106 -10.95 6.74 -19.96
CA TRP A 106 -10.31 5.89 -20.99
C TRP A 106 -9.25 4.98 -20.39
N ASP A 107 -8.41 5.55 -19.53
CA ASP A 107 -7.22 4.91 -18.98
C ASP A 107 -7.38 4.54 -17.50
N SER A 108 -8.58 4.69 -16.94
CA SER A 108 -8.88 4.24 -15.58
C SER A 108 -10.17 3.44 -15.47
N GLY A 109 -10.25 2.63 -14.42
CA GLY A 109 -11.45 1.89 -14.06
C GLY A 109 -11.33 1.23 -12.70
N GLN A 110 -12.47 0.79 -12.15
CA GLN A 110 -12.45 -0.06 -10.96
C GLN A 110 -11.91 -1.43 -11.36
N VAL A 111 -10.87 -1.88 -10.66
CA VAL A 111 -10.23 -3.18 -10.91
C VAL A 111 -10.44 -4.17 -9.78
N GLY A 112 -10.99 -3.75 -8.64
CA GLY A 112 -11.11 -4.65 -7.50
C GLY A 112 -11.71 -4.05 -6.26
N TYR A 113 -11.46 -4.74 -5.15
CA TYR A 113 -11.80 -4.32 -3.79
C TYR A 113 -10.64 -4.64 -2.85
N VAL A 114 -10.42 -3.76 -1.88
CA VAL A 114 -9.71 -4.12 -0.65
C VAL A 114 -10.74 -4.25 0.46
N TYR A 115 -10.69 -5.36 1.21
CA TYR A 115 -11.68 -5.63 2.24
C TYR A 115 -11.10 -6.32 3.46
N VAL A 116 -11.84 -6.21 4.57
CA VAL A 116 -11.60 -7.00 5.78
C VAL A 116 -12.92 -7.34 6.45
N THR A 117 -13.09 -8.58 6.89
CA THR A 117 -14.32 -9.02 7.55
C THR A 117 -14.40 -8.45 8.97
N PHE A 118 -15.62 -8.26 9.47
CA PHE A 118 -15.80 -7.84 10.87
C PHE A 118 -15.29 -8.87 11.88
N GLU A 119 -15.19 -10.14 11.48
CA GLU A 119 -14.55 -11.17 12.27
C GLU A 119 -13.05 -10.92 12.40
N ALA A 120 -12.35 -10.71 11.28
CA ALA A 120 -10.92 -10.40 11.27
C ALA A 120 -10.61 -9.12 12.06
N VAL A 121 -11.42 -8.07 11.90
CA VAL A 121 -11.28 -6.83 12.70
C VAL A 121 -11.42 -7.10 14.20
N ARG A 122 -12.38 -7.93 14.62
CA ARG A 122 -12.56 -8.25 16.05
C ARG A 122 -11.38 -9.03 16.61
N THR A 123 -10.82 -9.95 15.84
CA THR A 123 -9.65 -10.74 16.20
C THR A 123 -8.42 -9.84 16.34
N GLU A 124 -8.13 -9.05 15.31
CA GLU A 124 -6.93 -8.19 15.26
C GLU A 124 -6.95 -7.14 16.39
N PHE A 125 -8.07 -6.43 16.54
CA PHE A 125 -8.18 -5.37 17.54
C PHE A 125 -8.63 -5.86 18.92
N ARG A 126 -8.85 -7.18 19.09
CA ARG A 126 -9.31 -7.83 20.33
C ARG A 126 -10.57 -7.17 20.92
N VAL A 127 -11.53 -6.84 20.05
CA VAL A 127 -12.80 -6.20 20.43
C VAL A 127 -13.99 -7.11 20.18
N LYS A 128 -15.05 -6.96 20.98
CA LYS A 128 -16.31 -7.72 20.78
C LYS A 128 -17.27 -7.06 19.79
N ARG A 129 -17.23 -5.73 19.66
CA ARG A 129 -18.12 -4.93 18.80
C ARG A 129 -17.31 -3.82 18.13
N GLY A 130 -17.67 -3.48 16.89
CA GLY A 130 -17.10 -2.35 16.18
C GLY A 130 -17.72 -1.03 16.63
N THR A 131 -16.89 0.01 16.73
CA THR A 131 -17.34 1.41 16.89
C THR A 131 -17.15 2.14 15.57
N LYS A 132 -17.78 3.32 15.42
CA LYS A 132 -17.57 4.18 14.25
C LYS A 132 -16.09 4.57 14.07
N THR A 133 -15.44 4.97 15.16
CA THR A 133 -14.01 5.32 15.16
C THR A 133 -13.12 4.14 14.79
N LEU A 134 -13.44 2.93 15.24
CA LEU A 134 -12.68 1.74 14.82
C LEU A 134 -12.89 1.46 13.33
N ARG A 135 -14.10 1.65 12.81
CA ARG A 135 -14.38 1.50 11.39
C ARG A 135 -13.55 2.49 10.56
N GLU A 136 -13.55 3.77 10.93
CA GLU A 136 -12.73 4.81 10.28
C GLU A 136 -11.25 4.44 10.31
N LYS A 137 -10.74 4.03 11.48
CA LYS A 137 -9.35 3.56 11.61
C LYS A 137 -9.04 2.39 10.68
N VAL A 138 -9.95 1.43 10.54
CA VAL A 138 -9.75 0.29 9.63
C VAL A 138 -9.79 0.74 8.17
N GLU A 139 -10.71 1.62 7.79
CA GLU A 139 -10.74 2.21 6.44
C GLU A 139 -9.42 2.94 6.14
N ASP A 140 -8.86 3.69 7.09
CA ASP A 140 -7.57 4.35 6.94
C ASP A 140 -6.41 3.36 6.75
N ILE A 141 -6.41 2.24 7.49
CA ILE A 141 -5.42 1.17 7.30
C ILE A 141 -5.54 0.57 5.89
N LEU A 142 -6.75 0.25 5.43
CA LEU A 142 -6.96 -0.30 4.09
C LEU A 142 -6.49 0.69 3.01
N ARG A 143 -6.73 2.00 3.20
CA ARG A 143 -6.23 3.03 2.27
C ARG A 143 -4.71 3.10 2.28
N ALA A 144 -4.08 3.03 3.44
CA ALA A 144 -2.62 3.04 3.57
C ALA A 144 -1.98 1.83 2.88
N GLU A 145 -2.55 0.63 3.01
CA GLU A 145 -2.08 -0.56 2.27
C GLU A 145 -2.11 -0.35 0.75
N ILE A 146 -3.16 0.32 0.23
CA ILE A 146 -3.25 0.67 -1.19
C ILE A 146 -2.22 1.73 -1.59
N VAL A 147 -1.92 2.70 -0.71
CA VAL A 147 -0.85 3.69 -0.97
C VAL A 147 0.51 3.01 -1.10
N SER A 148 0.83 2.04 -0.22
CA SER A 148 2.08 1.29 -0.32
C SER A 148 2.13 0.42 -1.58
N TYR A 149 1.02 -0.24 -1.93
CA TYR A 149 0.95 -1.05 -3.15
C TYR A 149 1.00 -0.20 -4.42
N ASP A 150 0.42 1.00 -4.42
CA ASP A 150 0.58 1.97 -5.50
C ASP A 150 2.05 2.38 -5.68
N ALA A 151 2.75 2.72 -4.60
CA ALA A 151 4.17 3.05 -4.65
C ALA A 151 4.99 1.89 -5.23
N TYR A 152 4.69 0.65 -4.85
CA TYR A 152 5.29 -0.55 -5.42
C TYR A 152 5.06 -0.66 -6.94
N LEU A 153 3.80 -0.55 -7.39
CA LEU A 153 3.44 -0.65 -8.81
C LEU A 153 4.07 0.46 -9.65
N ALA A 154 4.25 1.64 -9.08
CA ALA A 154 4.90 2.78 -9.71
C ALA A 154 6.44 2.74 -9.68
N GLY A 155 7.04 1.72 -9.04
CA GLY A 155 8.50 1.62 -8.87
C GLY A 155 9.09 2.66 -7.90
N ARG A 156 8.23 3.26 -7.05
CA ARG A 156 8.60 4.25 -6.03
C ARG A 156 9.01 3.55 -4.74
N VAL A 157 10.05 2.71 -4.86
CA VAL A 157 10.69 2.01 -3.75
C VAL A 157 12.17 2.36 -3.77
N TYR A 158 12.70 2.77 -2.63
CA TYR A 158 14.01 3.39 -2.52
C TYR A 158 14.81 2.83 -1.35
N GLY A 159 16.12 3.03 -1.43
CA GLY A 159 17.03 2.87 -0.30
C GLY A 159 18.11 3.94 -0.29
N TYR A 160 18.68 4.18 0.88
CA TYR A 160 19.79 5.10 1.05
C TYR A 160 21.10 4.35 1.28
N VAL A 161 22.19 4.98 0.88
CA VAL A 161 23.55 4.57 1.21
C VAL A 161 24.30 5.79 1.73
N ILE A 162 24.85 5.67 2.94
CA ILE A 162 25.62 6.70 3.62
C ILE A 162 27.09 6.36 3.48
N LYS A 163 27.88 7.34 3.03
CA LYS A 163 29.34 7.23 2.90
C LYS A 163 30.08 8.27 3.72
N ARG A 164 31.21 7.88 4.27
CA ARG A 164 32.20 8.75 4.92
C ARG A 164 33.59 8.41 4.38
N ASP A 165 34.35 9.42 3.96
CA ASP A 165 35.69 9.24 3.38
C ASP A 165 35.73 8.21 2.24
N GLY A 166 34.67 8.18 1.42
CA GLY A 166 34.50 7.26 0.30
C GLY A 166 34.08 5.82 0.67
N LYS A 167 33.95 5.50 1.97
CA LYS A 167 33.51 4.20 2.45
C LYS A 167 32.05 4.23 2.86
N GLU A 168 31.32 3.17 2.53
CA GLU A 168 29.97 2.95 3.05
C GLU A 168 30.01 2.69 4.55
N VAL A 169 29.16 3.41 5.29
CA VAL A 169 29.05 3.29 6.75
C VAL A 169 27.67 2.78 7.17
N ASP A 170 26.64 3.03 6.37
CA ASP A 170 25.29 2.53 6.61
C ASP A 170 24.48 2.49 5.31
N ALA A 171 23.49 1.61 5.25
CA ALA A 171 22.54 1.51 4.15
C ALA A 171 21.24 0.85 4.62
N CYS A 172 20.11 1.39 4.17
CA CYS A 172 18.79 0.82 4.42
C CYS A 172 17.91 0.93 3.18
N TRP A 173 17.07 -0.07 2.94
CA TRP A 173 16.29 -0.27 1.72
C TRP A 173 14.80 -0.53 2.06
N GLY A 174 13.94 -0.60 1.05
CA GLY A 174 12.50 -0.86 1.25
C GLY A 174 11.66 0.35 1.69
N PHE A 175 12.05 1.57 1.33
CA PHE A 175 11.22 2.76 1.59
C PHE A 175 10.24 3.00 0.45
N PHE A 176 8.94 2.86 0.74
CA PHE A 176 7.86 3.05 -0.24
C PHE A 176 7.35 4.49 -0.19
N GLY A 177 7.18 5.09 -1.37
CA GLY A 177 6.63 6.44 -1.50
C GLY A 177 7.55 7.37 -2.27
N ASP A 178 7.18 8.63 -2.36
CA ASP A 178 7.97 9.68 -2.99
C ASP A 178 9.10 10.17 -2.05
N TYR A 179 10.35 10.11 -2.52
CA TYR A 179 11.50 10.46 -1.67
C TYR A 179 11.58 11.97 -1.35
N GLU A 180 10.95 12.84 -2.14
CA GLU A 180 10.92 14.29 -1.93
C GLU A 180 9.72 14.71 -1.08
N LEU A 181 8.55 14.15 -1.36
CA LEU A 181 7.28 14.58 -0.77
C LEU A 181 6.94 13.85 0.53
N ASP A 182 7.30 12.57 0.67
CA ASP A 182 6.81 11.78 1.81
C ASP A 182 7.66 11.99 3.06
N HIS A 183 8.78 12.73 2.97
CA HIS A 183 9.69 12.99 4.08
C HIS A 183 10.10 11.72 4.87
N LEU A 184 10.13 10.55 4.21
CA LEU A 184 10.46 9.28 4.86
C LEU A 184 11.96 9.01 4.81
N ILE A 185 12.49 8.81 3.61
CA ILE A 185 13.84 8.26 3.43
C ILE A 185 14.97 9.26 3.73
N LEU A 186 14.80 10.54 3.36
CA LEU A 186 15.83 11.56 3.61
C LEU A 186 15.99 11.86 5.11
N PRO A 187 14.92 12.10 5.89
CA PRO A 187 15.04 12.24 7.34
C PRO A 187 15.60 11.00 8.02
N GLU A 188 15.26 9.80 7.55
CA GLU A 188 15.83 8.56 8.06
C GLU A 188 17.35 8.48 7.82
N GLY A 189 17.82 8.77 6.61
CA GLY A 189 19.26 8.81 6.32
C GLY A 189 20.00 9.85 7.17
N ARG A 190 19.40 11.02 7.41
CA ARG A 190 19.97 12.04 8.31
C ARG A 190 19.99 11.58 9.76
N ARG A 191 18.97 10.83 10.21
CA ARG A 191 18.92 10.22 11.55
C ARG A 191 20.03 9.19 11.72
N ALA A 192 20.24 8.31 10.74
CA ALA A 192 21.31 7.33 10.74
C ALA A 192 22.71 7.98 10.84
N VAL A 193 22.93 9.11 10.14
CA VAL A 193 24.16 9.90 10.31
C VAL A 193 24.31 10.41 11.75
N ALA A 194 23.25 10.92 12.36
CA ALA A 194 23.29 11.40 13.74
C ALA A 194 23.62 10.25 14.73
N GLU A 195 23.02 9.08 14.53
CA GLU A 195 23.28 7.88 15.33
C GLU A 195 24.72 7.36 15.18
N GLU A 196 25.28 7.35 13.96
CA GLU A 196 26.70 7.02 13.71
C GLU A 196 27.65 7.93 14.50
N GLN A 197 27.30 9.22 14.58
CA GLN A 197 28.09 10.23 15.28
C GLN A 197 27.87 10.22 16.81
N GLY A 198 27.03 9.31 17.33
CA GLY A 198 26.70 9.23 18.75
C GLY A 198 25.84 10.39 19.26
N ALA A 199 25.18 11.12 18.36
CA ALA A 199 24.22 12.15 18.71
C ALA A 199 22.84 11.50 18.94
N SER A 200 22.10 11.97 19.96
CA SER A 200 20.71 11.57 20.13
C SER A 200 19.89 12.00 18.90
N PRO A 201 19.01 11.15 18.36
CA PRO A 201 18.21 11.50 17.19
C PRO A 201 17.29 12.70 17.48
N PRO A 202 17.03 13.58 16.49
CA PRO A 202 16.06 14.65 16.64
C PRO A 202 14.66 14.06 16.91
N PRO A 203 13.79 14.75 17.68
CA PRO A 203 12.44 14.27 17.94
C PRO A 203 11.65 14.17 16.63
N SER A 204 10.97 13.02 16.47
CA SER A 204 10.02 12.69 15.40
C SER A 204 8.80 13.60 15.39
#